data_AF-A0A0M8RDM9-F1
#
_entry.id   AF-A0A0M8RDM9-F1
#
_cell.length_a   1.000
_cell.length_b   1.000
_cell.length_c   1.000
_cell.angle_alpha   90.00
_cell.angle_beta   90.00
_cell.angle_gamma   90.00
#
_symmetry.space_group_name_H-M   'P 1'
#
loop_
_entity.id
_entity.type
_entity.pdbx_description
1 polymer ?
#
loop_
_entity_poly.entity_id
_entity_poly.type
_entity_poly.pdbx_seq_one_letter_code
_entity_poly.pdbx_strand_id
1 'polypeptide(L)'
;MRARPADTVRCDDCELAAVERKHVAAARREAAATRRSVTPCSRCGEPASAGLCGVCWADEETETLVTQAVALAAAGCGDPDDPGMPAVLADMAEQEARSRIQDACARLASAGGTDEVVALQARLTAQSVVDEYRATALLMLGDSSPQAEAEARSAYAAQLRRRHLHPSAEAARQAAQEAGKEARRRTVEYLLTQRSRAWLAARSSAAVAPASAARAAAYGAGAARARAVGIYRPVRYGRAGQSTDADRLLARPEVNALRAAADVEETALLRAQIAAELPGLAAVTAAHHGTVYDMPPRPSAGQVVPGGCHDEESPLRGMPV
;
A
#
# COMPACT_ATOMS: atom_id res chain seq x y z
N MET A 1 -20.32 43.93 -32.56
CA MET A 1 -19.79 42.95 -33.54
C MET A 1 -18.93 41.95 -32.79
N ARG A 2 -19.37 40.68 -32.71
CA ARG A 2 -18.56 39.60 -32.10
C ARG A 2 -17.67 39.01 -33.19
N ALA A 3 -16.36 39.05 -32.99
CA ALA A 3 -15.40 38.43 -33.89
C ALA A 3 -15.65 36.91 -33.93
N ARG A 4 -15.87 36.37 -35.13
CA ARG A 4 -15.88 34.91 -35.35
C ARG A 4 -14.45 34.40 -35.15
N PRO A 5 -14.20 33.41 -34.27
CA PRO A 5 -12.89 32.79 -34.20
C PRO A 5 -12.60 32.09 -35.53
N ALA A 6 -11.38 32.28 -36.01
CA ALA A 6 -10.86 31.71 -37.24
C ALA A 6 -11.00 30.19 -37.21
N ASP A 7 -11.49 29.63 -38.32
CA ASP A 7 -11.51 28.20 -38.60
C ASP A 7 -10.09 27.67 -38.44
N THR A 8 -9.86 26.89 -37.39
CA THR A 8 -8.64 26.11 -37.25
C THR A 8 -8.65 25.05 -38.34
N VAL A 9 -7.83 25.25 -39.37
CA VAL A 9 -7.56 24.24 -40.39
C VAL A 9 -7.04 23.01 -39.67
N ARG A 10 -7.92 22.03 -39.48
CA ARG A 10 -7.55 20.69 -39.04
C ARG A 10 -6.65 20.12 -40.12
N CYS A 11 -5.40 19.87 -39.76
CA CYS A 11 -4.49 19.15 -40.63
C CYS A 11 -4.88 17.68 -40.61
N ASP A 12 -5.31 17.13 -41.76
CA ASP A 12 -5.73 15.73 -41.92
C ASP A 12 -4.64 14.74 -41.42
N ASP A 13 -3.36 15.13 -41.51
CA ASP A 13 -2.23 14.34 -41.01
C ASP A 13 -2.25 14.16 -39.47
N CYS A 14 -2.76 15.15 -38.73
CA CYS A 14 -2.90 15.05 -37.27
C CYS A 14 -4.02 14.09 -36.87
N GLU A 15 -5.09 14.00 -37.67
CA GLU A 15 -6.19 13.07 -37.44
C GLU A 15 -5.76 11.64 -37.76
N LEU A 16 -5.04 11.43 -38.87
CA LEU A 16 -4.46 10.14 -39.23
C LEU A 16 -3.47 9.64 -38.15
N ALA A 17 -2.56 10.51 -37.67
CA ALA A 17 -1.63 10.15 -36.60
C ALA A 17 -2.35 9.84 -35.27
N ALA A 18 -3.48 10.48 -34.98
CA ALA A 18 -4.29 10.18 -33.80
C ALA A 18 -5.01 8.83 -33.92
N VAL A 19 -5.51 8.49 -35.11
CA VAL A 19 -6.13 7.20 -35.42
C VAL A 19 -5.09 6.08 -35.33
N GLU A 20 -3.90 6.25 -35.89
CA GLU A 20 -2.82 5.27 -35.82
C GLU A 20 -2.35 5.02 -34.38
N ARG A 21 -2.18 6.07 -33.56
CA ARG A 21 -1.89 5.92 -32.12
C ARG A 21 -2.97 5.11 -31.39
N LYS A 22 -4.25 5.30 -31.72
CA LYS A 22 -5.35 4.51 -31.14
C LYS A 22 -5.29 3.05 -31.56
N HIS A 23 -5.00 2.76 -32.84
CA HIS A 23 -4.86 1.39 -33.34
C HIS A 23 -3.65 0.68 -32.72
N VAL A 24 -2.49 1.35 -32.62
CA VAL A 24 -1.31 0.79 -31.96
C VAL A 24 -1.58 0.53 -30.48
N ALA A 25 -2.26 1.45 -29.78
CA ALA A 25 -2.66 1.24 -28.39
C ALA A 25 -3.65 0.09 -28.22
N ALA A 26 -4.62 -0.05 -29.13
CA ALA A 26 -5.57 -1.16 -29.13
C ALA A 26 -4.86 -2.51 -29.37
N ALA A 27 -4.01 -2.60 -30.38
CA ALA A 27 -3.23 -3.80 -30.69
C ALA A 27 -2.30 -4.20 -29.52
N ARG A 28 -1.67 -3.23 -28.85
CA ARG A 28 -0.87 -3.49 -27.63
C ARG A 28 -1.72 -4.03 -26.48
N ARG A 29 -2.92 -3.48 -26.27
CA ARG A 29 -3.84 -3.95 -25.23
C ARG A 29 -4.34 -5.36 -25.52
N GLU A 30 -4.67 -5.65 -26.76
CA GLU A 30 -5.10 -6.98 -27.21
C GLU A 30 -3.97 -8.00 -27.05
N ALA A 31 -2.76 -7.71 -27.54
CA ALA A 31 -1.60 -8.58 -27.35
C ALA A 31 -1.24 -8.82 -25.87
N ALA A 32 -1.45 -7.82 -25.01
CA ALA A 32 -1.29 -7.97 -23.56
C ALA A 32 -2.44 -8.77 -22.92
N ALA A 33 -3.67 -8.68 -23.44
CA ALA A 33 -4.80 -9.50 -23.01
C ALA A 33 -4.59 -10.96 -23.40
N THR A 34 -4.14 -11.26 -24.62
CA THR A 34 -3.83 -12.62 -25.07
C THR A 34 -2.68 -13.25 -24.28
N ARG A 35 -1.61 -12.49 -24.00
CA ARG A 35 -0.51 -12.98 -23.14
C ARG A 35 -0.97 -13.29 -21.73
N ARG A 36 -1.86 -12.46 -21.17
CA ARG A 36 -2.49 -12.76 -19.89
C ARG A 36 -3.34 -14.02 -19.99
N SER A 37 -4.20 -14.16 -20.98
CA SER A 37 -5.11 -15.32 -21.09
C SER A 37 -4.43 -16.68 -21.28
N VAL A 38 -3.13 -16.76 -21.58
CA VAL A 38 -2.37 -18.03 -21.62
C VAL A 38 -1.54 -18.29 -20.36
N THR A 39 -1.47 -17.33 -19.44
CA THR A 39 -0.70 -17.47 -18.20
C THR A 39 -1.42 -18.47 -17.27
N PRO A 40 -0.76 -19.55 -16.81
CA PRO A 40 -1.38 -20.50 -15.89
C PRO A 40 -1.61 -19.86 -14.52
N CYS A 41 -2.46 -20.48 -13.71
CA CYS A 41 -2.66 -20.12 -12.32
C CYS A 41 -1.34 -20.29 -11.55
N SER A 42 -0.89 -19.24 -10.86
CA SER A 42 0.34 -19.23 -10.08
C SER A 42 0.30 -20.16 -8.87
N ARG A 43 -0.90 -20.55 -8.42
CA ARG A 43 -1.13 -21.40 -7.24
C ARG A 43 -1.35 -22.87 -7.59
N CYS A 44 -2.31 -23.17 -8.47
CA CYS A 44 -2.67 -24.56 -8.81
C CYS A 44 -2.16 -25.02 -10.19
N GLY A 45 -1.59 -24.12 -11.01
CA GLY A 45 -1.09 -24.45 -12.35
C GLY A 45 -2.16 -24.58 -13.44
N GLU A 46 -3.43 -24.33 -13.13
CA GLU A 46 -4.52 -24.39 -14.11
C GLU A 46 -4.21 -23.53 -15.34
N PRO A 47 -4.26 -24.08 -16.56
CA PRO A 47 -3.90 -23.34 -17.75
C PRO A 47 -4.88 -22.19 -18.01
N ALA A 48 -4.43 -21.18 -18.76
CA ALA A 48 -5.27 -20.09 -19.26
C ALA A 48 -6.03 -19.27 -18.18
N SER A 49 -5.47 -19.14 -16.98
CA SER A 49 -6.11 -18.47 -15.83
C SER A 49 -5.75 -16.99 -15.66
N ALA A 50 -4.92 -16.41 -16.51
CA ALA A 50 -4.47 -15.02 -16.42
C ALA A 50 -3.81 -14.61 -15.08
N GLY A 51 -3.21 -15.59 -14.38
CA GLY A 51 -2.49 -15.38 -13.13
C GLY A 51 -3.08 -16.17 -11.96
N LEU A 52 -4.38 -16.04 -11.68
CA LEU A 52 -5.08 -16.81 -10.65
C LEU A 52 -6.41 -17.32 -11.21
N CYS A 53 -6.68 -18.62 -11.06
CA CYS A 53 -7.98 -19.16 -11.44
C CYS A 53 -9.08 -18.71 -10.48
N GLY A 54 -10.34 -18.85 -10.90
CA GLY A 54 -11.50 -18.40 -10.11
C GLY A 54 -11.55 -18.98 -8.71
N VAL A 55 -11.17 -20.26 -8.55
CA VAL A 55 -11.09 -20.95 -7.25
C VAL A 55 -10.00 -20.33 -6.36
N CYS A 56 -8.76 -20.29 -6.86
CA CYS A 56 -7.62 -19.78 -6.08
C CYS A 56 -7.79 -18.31 -5.68
N TRP A 57 -8.39 -17.49 -6.55
CA TRP A 57 -8.70 -16.10 -6.24
C TRP A 57 -9.82 -15.99 -5.20
N ALA A 58 -10.90 -16.79 -5.32
CA ALA A 58 -11.96 -16.81 -4.31
C ALA A 58 -11.46 -17.26 -2.93
N ASP A 59 -10.52 -18.21 -2.88
CA ASP A 59 -9.87 -18.64 -1.64
C ASP A 59 -9.02 -17.52 -1.03
N GLU A 60 -8.20 -16.82 -1.82
CA GLU A 60 -7.40 -15.68 -1.34
C GLU A 60 -8.28 -14.54 -0.80
N GLU A 61 -9.38 -14.25 -1.51
CA GLU A 61 -10.36 -13.25 -1.06
C GLU A 61 -11.06 -13.72 0.22
N THR A 62 -11.37 -15.00 0.35
CA THR A 62 -11.98 -15.59 1.56
C THR A 62 -11.06 -15.41 2.77
N GLU A 63 -9.77 -15.71 2.66
CA GLU A 63 -8.81 -15.50 3.77
C GLU A 63 -8.63 -14.02 4.11
N THR A 64 -8.68 -13.13 3.10
CA THR A 64 -8.67 -11.68 3.31
C THR A 64 -9.90 -11.22 4.10
N LEU A 65 -11.09 -11.71 3.74
CA LEU A 65 -12.35 -11.41 4.42
C LEU A 65 -12.37 -11.96 5.86
N VAL A 66 -11.85 -13.17 6.10
CA VAL A 66 -11.71 -13.72 7.46
C VAL A 66 -10.80 -12.82 8.30
N THR A 67 -9.64 -12.42 7.75
CA THR A 67 -8.72 -11.50 8.43
C THR A 67 -9.39 -10.17 8.78
N GLN A 68 -10.20 -9.63 7.85
CA GLN A 68 -10.96 -8.41 8.08
C GLN A 68 -12.04 -8.58 9.16
N ALA A 69 -12.79 -9.68 9.13
CA ALA A 69 -13.82 -10.00 10.13
C ALA A 69 -13.20 -10.05 11.54
N VAL A 70 -12.09 -10.76 11.70
CA VAL A 70 -11.37 -10.87 12.98
C VAL A 70 -10.93 -9.49 13.49
N ALA A 71 -10.37 -8.65 12.60
CA ALA A 71 -9.97 -7.30 12.96
C ALA A 71 -11.15 -6.43 13.42
N LEU A 72 -12.32 -6.58 12.79
CA LEU A 72 -13.55 -5.86 13.18
C LEU A 72 -14.04 -6.30 14.56
N ALA A 73 -14.05 -7.61 14.84
CA ALA A 73 -14.45 -8.14 16.13
C ALA A 73 -13.54 -7.65 17.26
N ALA A 74 -12.22 -7.74 17.06
CA ALA A 74 -11.24 -7.24 18.03
C ALA A 74 -11.34 -5.73 18.26
N ALA A 75 -11.53 -4.96 17.18
CA ALA A 75 -11.62 -3.49 17.23
C ALA A 75 -12.93 -2.97 17.82
N GLY A 76 -14.04 -3.68 17.60
CA GLY A 76 -15.37 -3.27 18.03
C GLY A 76 -15.67 -3.58 19.49
N CYS A 77 -15.20 -4.73 19.96
CA CYS A 77 -15.59 -5.29 21.27
C CYS A 77 -14.48 -5.25 22.32
N GLY A 78 -13.24 -4.97 21.94
CA GLY A 78 -12.14 -4.83 22.89
C GLY A 78 -12.24 -3.53 23.70
N ASP A 79 -11.99 -3.60 24.99
CA ASP A 79 -11.65 -2.42 25.79
C ASP A 79 -10.23 -1.97 25.40
N PRO A 80 -9.98 -0.70 25.01
CA PRO A 80 -8.62 -0.22 24.77
C PRO A 80 -7.68 -0.37 25.98
N ASP A 81 -8.22 -0.40 27.20
CA ASP A 81 -7.45 -0.51 28.44
C ASP A 81 -7.17 -1.98 28.85
N ASP A 82 -7.82 -2.95 28.20
CA ASP A 82 -7.56 -4.38 28.36
C ASP A 82 -6.83 -4.94 27.13
N PRO A 83 -5.49 -5.11 27.18
CA PRO A 83 -4.74 -5.62 26.04
C PRO A 83 -4.98 -7.12 25.75
N GLY A 84 -5.55 -7.88 26.69
CA GLY A 84 -5.77 -9.32 26.55
C GLY A 84 -7.07 -9.67 25.83
N MET A 85 -8.15 -8.94 26.12
CA MET A 85 -9.48 -9.22 25.55
C MET A 85 -9.55 -9.14 24.02
N PRO A 86 -8.93 -8.17 23.31
CA PRO A 86 -8.95 -8.12 21.85
C PRO A 86 -8.37 -9.37 21.18
N ALA A 87 -7.38 -10.03 21.79
CA ALA A 87 -6.81 -11.26 21.26
C ALA A 87 -7.76 -12.46 21.42
N VAL A 88 -8.38 -12.59 22.59
CA VAL A 88 -9.39 -13.65 22.84
C VAL A 88 -10.58 -13.50 21.89
N LEU A 89 -11.08 -12.27 21.73
CA LEU A 89 -12.19 -11.97 20.82
C LEU A 89 -11.81 -12.24 19.36
N ALA A 90 -10.57 -11.95 18.97
CA ALA A 90 -10.07 -12.28 17.64
C ALA A 90 -10.06 -13.78 17.37
N ASP A 91 -9.54 -14.58 18.31
CA ASP A 91 -9.45 -16.03 18.14
C ASP A 91 -10.85 -16.68 18.07
N MET A 92 -11.78 -16.23 18.92
CA MET A 92 -13.17 -16.66 18.88
C MET A 92 -13.84 -16.31 17.54
N ALA A 93 -13.65 -15.08 17.08
CA ALA A 93 -14.18 -14.59 15.81
C ALA A 93 -13.62 -15.37 14.61
N GLU A 94 -12.33 -15.70 14.62
CA GLU A 94 -11.72 -16.49 13.56
C GLU A 94 -12.32 -17.90 13.51
N GLN A 95 -12.41 -18.56 14.67
CA GLN A 95 -12.96 -19.91 14.78
C GLN A 95 -14.42 -19.97 14.31
N GLU A 96 -15.24 -19.00 14.74
CA GLU A 96 -16.64 -18.92 14.32
C GLU A 96 -16.76 -18.69 12.80
N ALA A 97 -16.02 -17.71 12.26
CA ALA A 97 -16.02 -17.40 10.83
C ALA A 97 -15.63 -18.63 9.99
N ARG A 98 -14.53 -19.30 10.36
CA ARG A 98 -14.05 -20.51 9.67
C ARG A 98 -15.07 -21.65 9.77
N SER A 99 -15.69 -21.86 10.93
CA SER A 99 -16.73 -22.87 11.10
C SER A 99 -17.92 -22.62 10.17
N ARG A 100 -18.42 -21.37 10.11
CA ARG A 100 -19.56 -21.02 9.24
C ARG A 100 -19.25 -21.21 7.76
N ILE A 101 -18.05 -20.84 7.32
CA ILE A 101 -17.58 -21.05 5.96
C ILE A 101 -17.50 -22.55 5.63
N GLN A 102 -16.87 -23.34 6.50
CA GLN A 102 -16.76 -24.79 6.34
C GLN A 102 -18.13 -25.46 6.25
N ASP A 103 -19.06 -25.10 7.13
CA ASP A 103 -20.43 -25.63 7.13
C ASP A 103 -21.17 -25.29 5.83
N ALA A 104 -21.05 -24.05 5.34
CA ALA A 104 -21.67 -23.63 4.09
C ALA A 104 -21.10 -24.38 2.88
N CYS A 105 -19.78 -24.54 2.82
CA CYS A 105 -19.09 -25.30 1.77
C CYS A 105 -19.47 -26.78 1.82
N ALA A 106 -19.50 -27.41 2.99
CA ALA A 106 -19.87 -28.82 3.14
C ALA A 106 -21.30 -29.09 2.69
N ARG A 107 -22.26 -28.21 3.04
CA ARG A 107 -23.64 -28.30 2.56
C ARG A 107 -23.72 -28.20 1.03
N LEU A 108 -22.98 -27.28 0.41
CA LEU A 108 -23.01 -27.12 -1.04
C LEU A 108 -22.32 -28.28 -1.78
N ALA A 109 -21.18 -28.76 -1.27
CA ALA A 109 -20.47 -29.90 -1.83
C ALA A 109 -21.29 -31.19 -1.76
N SER A 110 -21.96 -31.46 -0.63
CA SER A 110 -22.87 -32.60 -0.48
C SER A 110 -24.11 -32.53 -1.39
N ALA A 111 -24.49 -31.35 -1.83
CA ALA A 111 -25.52 -31.14 -2.85
C ALA A 111 -25.00 -31.27 -4.30
N GLY A 112 -23.73 -31.63 -4.49
CA GLY A 112 -23.11 -31.82 -5.81
C GLY A 112 -22.58 -30.52 -6.45
N GLY A 113 -22.32 -29.48 -5.67
CA GLY A 113 -21.67 -28.26 -6.18
C GLY A 113 -20.25 -28.52 -6.71
N THR A 114 -19.86 -27.82 -7.78
CA THR A 114 -18.49 -27.87 -8.31
C THR A 114 -17.54 -27.05 -7.43
N ASP A 115 -16.23 -27.27 -7.58
CA ASP A 115 -15.19 -26.56 -6.82
C ASP A 115 -15.30 -25.03 -6.96
N GLU A 116 -15.62 -24.53 -8.15
CA GLU A 116 -15.82 -23.09 -8.40
C GLU A 116 -17.01 -22.53 -7.62
N VAL A 117 -18.13 -23.26 -7.58
CA VAL A 117 -19.33 -22.82 -6.86
C VAL A 117 -19.07 -22.90 -5.34
N VAL A 118 -18.37 -23.93 -4.87
CA VAL A 118 -17.97 -24.07 -3.46
C VAL A 118 -17.03 -22.94 -3.04
N ALA A 119 -16.02 -22.61 -3.83
CA ALA A 119 -15.11 -21.50 -3.55
C ALA A 119 -15.83 -20.14 -3.56
N LEU A 120 -16.76 -19.92 -4.51
CA LEU A 120 -17.61 -18.74 -4.53
C LEU A 120 -18.48 -18.65 -3.26
N GLN A 121 -19.06 -19.77 -2.82
CA GLN A 121 -19.87 -19.83 -1.60
C GLN A 121 -19.05 -19.53 -0.35
N ALA A 122 -17.80 -19.99 -0.28
CA ALA A 122 -16.88 -19.66 0.80
C ALA A 122 -16.72 -18.15 0.94
N ARG A 123 -16.41 -17.48 -0.18
CA ARG A 123 -16.23 -16.03 -0.24
C ARG A 123 -17.50 -15.26 0.13
N LEU A 124 -18.65 -15.66 -0.40
CA LEU A 124 -19.93 -15.01 -0.07
C LEU A 124 -20.28 -15.17 1.42
N THR A 125 -19.98 -16.33 2.00
CA THR A 125 -20.18 -16.58 3.43
C THR A 125 -19.25 -15.71 4.27
N ALA A 126 -17.97 -15.60 3.89
CA ALA A 126 -17.00 -14.74 4.55
C ALA A 126 -17.41 -13.25 4.49
N GLN A 127 -17.93 -12.78 3.34
CA GLN A 127 -18.45 -11.42 3.20
C GLN A 127 -19.63 -11.16 4.15
N SER A 128 -20.58 -12.11 4.25
CA SER A 128 -21.69 -12.00 5.22
C SER A 128 -21.19 -11.88 6.66
N VAL A 129 -20.16 -12.66 7.03
CA VAL A 129 -19.54 -12.58 8.36
C VAL A 129 -18.90 -11.22 8.59
N VAL A 130 -18.19 -10.66 7.60
CA VAL A 130 -17.63 -9.30 7.68
C VAL A 130 -18.72 -8.25 7.93
N ASP A 131 -19.83 -8.33 7.19
CA ASP A 131 -20.93 -7.37 7.32
C ASP A 131 -21.61 -7.47 8.70
N GLU A 132 -21.82 -8.68 9.21
CA GLU A 132 -22.37 -8.93 10.55
C GLU A 132 -21.45 -8.43 11.67
N TYR A 133 -20.15 -8.72 11.60
CA TYR A 133 -19.18 -8.27 12.58
C TYR A 133 -18.98 -6.75 12.53
N ARG A 134 -19.04 -6.15 11.33
CA ARG A 134 -19.04 -4.69 11.20
C ARG A 134 -20.26 -4.07 11.88
N ALA A 135 -21.46 -4.60 11.63
CA ALA A 135 -22.68 -4.09 12.25
C ALA A 135 -22.62 -4.20 13.79
N THR A 136 -22.19 -5.36 14.29
CA THR A 136 -22.01 -5.59 15.73
C THR A 136 -20.99 -4.63 16.34
N ALA A 137 -19.83 -4.46 15.68
CA ALA A 137 -18.78 -3.55 16.14
C ALA A 137 -19.26 -2.09 16.19
N LEU A 138 -20.03 -1.63 15.19
CA LEU A 138 -20.60 -0.28 15.18
C LEU A 138 -21.61 -0.08 16.32
N LEU A 139 -22.44 -1.09 16.62
CA LEU A 139 -23.37 -1.03 17.76
C LEU A 139 -22.60 -0.93 19.09
N MET A 140 -21.67 -1.86 19.31
CA MET A 140 -20.88 -1.93 20.55
C MET A 140 -20.09 -0.64 20.80
N LEU A 141 -19.43 -0.09 19.77
CA LEU A 141 -18.70 1.18 19.88
C LEU A 141 -19.63 2.37 20.08
N GLY A 142 -20.82 2.36 19.47
CA GLY A 142 -21.81 3.43 19.61
C GLY A 142 -22.35 3.58 21.03
N ASP A 143 -22.45 2.47 21.75
CA ASP A 143 -22.95 2.42 23.12
C ASP A 143 -21.86 2.63 24.17
N SER A 144 -20.65 2.11 23.92
CA SER A 144 -19.55 2.12 24.91
C SER A 144 -18.59 3.29 24.79
N SER A 145 -18.49 3.97 23.64
CA SER A 145 -17.43 4.97 23.41
C SER A 145 -17.77 6.36 24.00
N PRO A 146 -16.99 6.86 24.97
CA PRO A 146 -17.16 8.22 25.49
C PRO A 146 -16.90 9.30 24.43
N GLN A 147 -16.01 8.99 23.47
CA GLN A 147 -15.67 9.91 22.38
C GLN A 147 -16.84 10.09 21.40
N ALA A 148 -17.53 9.01 21.04
CA ALA A 148 -18.71 9.08 20.19
C ALA A 148 -19.86 9.86 20.84
N GLU A 149 -20.06 9.66 22.15
CA GLU A 149 -21.04 10.41 22.94
C GLU A 149 -20.69 11.90 23.03
N ALA A 150 -19.41 12.24 23.23
CA ALA A 150 -18.95 13.62 23.29
C ALA A 150 -19.22 14.36 21.96
N GLU A 151 -18.90 13.74 20.83
CA GLU A 151 -19.12 14.33 19.52
C GLU A 151 -20.62 14.47 19.21
N ALA A 152 -21.44 13.47 19.56
CA ALA A 152 -22.89 13.53 19.43
C ALA A 152 -23.51 14.71 20.22
N ARG A 153 -23.09 14.88 21.47
CA ARG A 153 -23.54 16.01 22.32
C ARG A 153 -23.07 17.36 21.78
N SER A 154 -21.84 17.43 21.27
CA SER A 154 -21.30 18.64 20.65
C SER A 154 -22.12 19.07 19.44
N ALA A 155 -22.38 18.14 18.52
CA ALA A 155 -23.19 18.37 17.32
C ALA A 155 -24.64 18.76 17.66
N TYR A 156 -25.26 18.06 18.61
CA TYR A 156 -26.59 18.38 19.12
C TYR A 156 -26.66 19.81 19.67
N ALA A 157 -25.72 20.18 20.56
CA ALA A 157 -25.67 21.51 21.15
C ALA A 157 -25.40 22.61 20.10
N ALA A 158 -24.52 22.34 19.14
CA ALA A 158 -24.25 23.25 18.03
C ALA A 158 -25.49 23.51 17.17
N GLN A 159 -26.26 22.47 16.87
CA GLN A 159 -27.48 22.59 16.10
C GLN A 159 -28.58 23.33 16.89
N LEU A 160 -28.69 23.12 18.20
CA LEU A 160 -29.62 23.88 19.05
C LEU A 160 -29.30 25.38 19.12
N ARG A 161 -28.02 25.78 19.09
CA ARG A 161 -27.64 27.20 19.01
C ARG A 161 -28.16 27.88 17.74
N ARG A 162 -28.45 27.10 16.70
CA ARG A 162 -29.04 27.54 15.42
C ARG A 162 -30.57 27.41 15.38
N ARG A 163 -31.24 27.34 16.54
CA ARG A 163 -32.71 27.22 16.65
C ARG A 163 -33.47 28.26 15.83
N HIS A 164 -32.95 29.49 15.71
CA HIS A 164 -33.60 30.58 14.95
C HIS A 164 -33.71 30.31 13.44
N LEU A 165 -32.98 29.32 12.90
CA LEU A 165 -33.08 28.91 11.49
C LEU A 165 -34.23 27.92 11.23
N HIS A 166 -34.97 27.51 12.27
CA HIS A 166 -36.03 26.50 12.17
C HIS A 166 -37.41 27.13 12.41
N PRO A 167 -38.46 26.63 11.75
CA PRO A 167 -39.81 27.21 11.85
C PRO A 167 -40.45 27.04 13.24
N SER A 168 -39.98 26.06 14.03
CA SER A 168 -40.48 25.81 15.38
C SER A 168 -39.37 25.29 16.30
N ALA A 169 -39.62 25.35 17.61
CA ALA A 169 -38.72 24.78 18.61
C ALA A 169 -38.62 23.25 18.49
N GLU A 170 -39.70 22.59 18.09
CA GLU A 170 -39.72 21.14 17.86
C GLU A 170 -38.88 20.75 16.64
N ALA A 171 -39.01 21.46 15.53
CA ALA A 171 -38.19 21.26 14.34
C ALA A 171 -36.69 21.46 14.65
N ALA A 172 -36.35 22.47 15.46
CA ALA A 172 -34.97 22.67 15.91
C ALA A 172 -34.44 21.50 16.77
N ARG A 173 -35.28 20.94 17.65
CA ARG A 173 -34.92 19.78 18.49
C ARG A 173 -34.72 18.53 17.64
N GLN A 174 -35.63 18.24 16.71
CA GLN A 174 -35.51 17.10 15.81
C GLN A 174 -34.24 17.21 14.96
N ALA A 175 -33.98 18.38 14.37
CA ALA A 175 -32.75 18.62 13.61
C ALA A 175 -31.49 18.43 14.48
N ALA A 176 -31.52 18.85 15.75
CA ALA A 176 -30.42 18.63 16.67
C ALA A 176 -30.22 17.15 17.01
N GLN A 177 -31.30 16.39 17.23
CA GLN A 177 -31.24 14.94 17.48
C GLN A 177 -30.63 14.20 16.29
N GLU A 178 -31.07 14.51 15.07
CA GLU A 178 -30.52 13.90 13.85
C GLU A 178 -29.04 14.28 13.65
N ALA A 179 -28.66 15.53 13.91
CA ALA A 179 -27.26 15.94 13.88
C ALA A 179 -26.40 15.17 14.89
N GLY A 180 -26.92 14.95 16.11
CA GLY A 180 -26.23 14.16 17.14
C GLY A 180 -26.08 12.68 16.76
N LYS A 181 -27.15 12.04 16.22
CA LYS A 181 -27.10 10.66 15.74
C LYS A 181 -26.09 10.48 14.60
N GLU A 182 -26.10 11.40 13.64
CA GLU A 182 -25.19 11.36 12.50
C GLU A 182 -23.73 11.56 12.93
N ALA A 183 -23.48 12.49 13.86
CA ALA A 183 -22.16 12.72 14.42
C ALA A 183 -21.64 11.50 15.19
N ARG A 184 -22.51 10.84 15.98
CA ARG A 184 -22.19 9.55 16.63
C ARG A 184 -21.79 8.50 15.60
N ARG A 185 -22.63 8.28 14.58
CA ARG A 185 -22.41 7.27 13.53
C ARG A 185 -21.05 7.47 12.85
N ARG A 186 -20.76 8.68 12.37
CA ARG A 186 -19.47 9.00 11.72
C ARG A 186 -18.28 8.78 12.63
N THR A 187 -18.40 9.16 13.90
CA THR A 187 -17.33 8.98 14.89
C THR A 187 -17.06 7.50 15.15
N VAL A 188 -18.11 6.71 15.29
CA VAL A 188 -18.00 5.25 15.50
C VAL A 188 -17.39 4.56 14.28
N GLU A 189 -17.81 4.91 13.07
CA GLU A 189 -17.20 4.39 11.83
C GLU A 189 -15.71 4.75 11.73
N TYR A 190 -15.35 5.98 12.09
CA TYR A 190 -13.96 6.43 12.13
C TYR A 190 -13.14 5.63 13.15
N LEU A 191 -13.65 5.46 14.38
CA LEU A 191 -13.00 4.70 15.44
C LEU A 191 -12.81 3.23 15.05
N LEU A 192 -13.84 2.60 14.49
CA LEU A 192 -13.75 1.22 14.01
C LEU A 192 -12.68 1.06 12.93
N THR A 193 -12.63 1.98 11.97
CA THR A 193 -11.61 2.00 10.91
C THR A 193 -10.20 2.16 11.47
N GLN A 194 -10.01 3.08 12.43
CA GLN A 194 -8.72 3.31 13.04
C GLN A 194 -8.26 2.09 13.86
N ARG A 195 -9.13 1.56 14.72
CA ARG A 195 -8.82 0.43 15.61
C ARG A 195 -8.55 -0.86 14.85
N SER A 196 -9.35 -1.16 13.82
CA SER A 196 -9.12 -2.35 12.97
C SER A 196 -7.79 -2.27 12.21
N ARG A 197 -7.44 -1.11 11.66
CA ARG A 197 -6.13 -0.88 11.03
C ARG A 197 -4.98 -1.05 12.02
N ALA A 198 -5.10 -0.48 13.22
CA ALA A 198 -4.09 -0.61 14.26
C ALA A 198 -3.88 -2.08 14.68
N TRP A 199 -4.97 -2.84 14.81
CA TRP A 199 -4.91 -4.26 15.13
C TRP A 199 -4.21 -5.08 14.03
N LEU A 200 -4.55 -4.85 12.76
CA LEU A 200 -3.89 -5.49 11.62
C LEU A 200 -2.39 -5.15 11.55
N ALA A 201 -2.04 -3.89 11.77
CA ALA A 201 -0.64 -3.44 11.82
C ALA A 201 0.12 -4.14 12.94
N ALA A 202 -0.45 -4.23 14.15
CA ALA A 202 0.15 -4.92 15.28
C ALA A 202 0.44 -6.39 14.96
N ARG A 203 -0.53 -7.12 14.36
CA ARG A 203 -0.31 -8.52 13.97
C ARG A 203 0.73 -8.72 12.89
N SER A 204 0.75 -7.85 11.87
CA SER A 204 1.76 -7.96 10.81
C SER A 204 3.18 -7.75 11.36
N SER A 205 3.36 -6.81 12.31
CA SER A 205 4.65 -6.57 12.97
C SER A 205 5.09 -7.76 13.86
N ALA A 206 4.15 -8.36 14.59
CA ALA A 206 4.40 -9.52 15.43
C ALA A 206 4.81 -10.75 14.59
N ALA A 207 4.26 -10.92 13.40
CA ALA A 207 4.62 -12.01 12.49
C ALA A 207 6.04 -11.87 11.92
N VAL A 208 6.54 -10.64 11.73
CA VAL A 208 7.88 -10.37 11.18
C VAL A 208 8.99 -10.50 12.23
N ALA A 209 8.70 -10.18 13.51
CA ALA A 209 9.66 -10.22 14.62
C ALA A 209 10.38 -11.58 14.84
N PRO A 210 9.72 -12.76 14.82
CA PRO A 210 10.42 -14.05 14.98
C PRO A 210 11.31 -14.39 13.77
N ALA A 211 10.92 -13.96 12.56
CA ALA A 211 11.68 -14.21 11.34
C ALA A 211 12.93 -13.31 11.23
N SER A 212 12.92 -12.12 11.82
CA SER A 212 14.10 -11.25 11.91
C SER A 212 15.08 -11.73 12.99
N ALA A 213 14.57 -12.19 14.14
CA ALA A 213 15.38 -12.80 15.19
C ALA A 213 16.08 -14.09 14.71
N ALA A 214 15.35 -14.96 14.00
CA ALA A 214 15.93 -16.17 13.41
C ALA A 214 16.98 -15.86 12.32
N ARG A 215 16.75 -14.83 11.49
CA ARG A 215 17.75 -14.36 10.51
C ARG A 215 18.98 -13.75 11.17
N ALA A 216 18.80 -12.96 12.22
CA ALA A 216 19.91 -12.40 13.00
C ALA A 216 20.75 -13.50 13.66
N ALA A 217 20.10 -14.55 14.21
CA ALA A 217 20.77 -15.72 14.76
C ALA A 217 21.54 -16.50 13.68
N ALA A 218 20.95 -16.71 12.50
CA ALA A 218 21.60 -17.38 11.37
C ALA A 218 22.83 -16.59 10.87
N TYR A 219 22.71 -15.26 10.78
CA TYR A 219 23.81 -14.37 10.42
C TYR A 219 24.92 -14.40 11.49
N GLY A 220 24.56 -14.35 12.77
CA GLY A 220 25.49 -14.47 13.89
C GLY A 220 26.27 -15.79 13.86
N ALA A 221 25.59 -16.91 13.59
CA ALA A 221 26.20 -18.22 13.43
C ALA A 221 27.13 -18.28 12.20
N GLY A 222 26.74 -17.67 11.08
CA GLY A 222 27.57 -17.54 9.89
C GLY A 222 28.85 -16.74 10.14
N ALA A 223 28.73 -15.57 10.79
CA ALA A 223 29.85 -14.72 11.14
C ALA A 223 30.81 -15.40 12.13
N ALA A 224 30.28 -16.16 13.10
CA ALA A 224 31.10 -16.96 14.01
C ALA A 224 31.90 -18.05 13.27
N ARG A 225 31.27 -18.75 12.31
CA ARG A 225 31.97 -19.73 11.45
C ARG A 225 33.06 -19.08 10.60
N ALA A 226 32.79 -17.93 9.99
CA ALA A 226 33.78 -17.21 9.20
C ALA A 226 34.99 -16.78 10.04
N ARG A 227 34.77 -16.30 11.28
CA ARG A 227 35.85 -16.00 12.23
C ARG A 227 36.64 -17.25 12.62
N ALA A 228 35.97 -18.37 12.89
CA ALA A 228 36.64 -19.62 13.23
C ALA A 228 37.55 -20.14 12.10
N VAL A 229 37.12 -20.00 10.84
CA VAL A 229 37.93 -20.39 9.66
C VAL A 229 39.06 -19.39 9.41
N GLY A 230 38.83 -18.10 9.64
CA GLY A 230 39.85 -17.04 9.47
C GLY A 230 41.02 -17.13 10.47
N ILE A 231 40.83 -17.75 11.63
CA ILE A 231 41.88 -17.94 12.65
C ILE A 231 42.82 -19.10 12.29
N TYR A 232 42.44 -20.00 11.37
CA TYR A 232 43.21 -21.21 11.04
C TYR A 232 43.86 -21.19 9.64
N ARG A 233 44.40 -20.04 9.23
CA ARG A 233 45.41 -20.01 8.17
C ARG A 233 46.78 -19.79 8.83
N PRO A 234 47.49 -20.83 9.27
CA PRO A 234 48.88 -20.67 9.65
C PRO A 234 49.62 -20.17 8.41
N VAL A 235 50.06 -18.92 8.46
CA VAL A 235 51.01 -18.37 7.50
C VAL A 235 52.27 -19.23 7.65
N ARG A 236 52.41 -20.23 6.78
CA ARG A 236 53.68 -20.93 6.60
C ARG A 236 54.65 -19.90 6.05
N TYR A 237 55.40 -19.28 6.96
CA TYR A 237 56.58 -18.49 6.62
C TYR A 237 57.62 -19.41 5.98
N GLY A 238 57.54 -19.51 4.66
CA GLY A 238 58.63 -19.96 3.81
C GLY A 238 59.70 -18.88 3.78
N ARG A 239 60.87 -19.26 4.29
CA ARG A 239 62.07 -18.45 4.51
C ARG A 239 62.71 -17.92 3.21
N ALA A 240 63.31 -16.74 3.37
CA ALA A 240 64.49 -16.18 2.68
C ALA A 240 64.23 -15.14 1.57
N GLY A 241 64.55 -13.87 1.90
CA GLY A 241 64.71 -12.79 0.93
C GLY A 241 64.45 -11.44 1.60
N GLN A 242 65.54 -10.77 1.99
CA GLN A 242 65.53 -9.47 2.68
C GLN A 242 64.84 -8.39 1.83
N SER A 243 63.88 -7.69 2.42
CA SER A 243 63.44 -6.37 1.96
C SER A 243 62.80 -5.64 3.13
N THR A 244 63.45 -4.56 3.55
CA THR A 244 63.00 -3.62 4.57
C THR A 244 61.83 -2.80 4.02
N ASP A 245 60.61 -3.15 4.36
CA ASP A 245 59.47 -2.23 4.25
C ASP A 245 58.37 -2.61 5.26
N ALA A 246 58.73 -2.51 6.55
CA ALA A 246 57.93 -2.96 7.69
C ALA A 246 56.88 -1.93 8.17
N ASP A 247 56.53 -0.93 7.36
CA ASP A 247 55.63 0.17 7.78
C ASP A 247 54.23 0.14 7.11
N ARG A 248 53.94 -0.90 6.30
CA ARG A 248 52.72 -0.92 5.46
C ARG A 248 51.61 -1.90 5.86
N LEU A 249 51.80 -2.72 6.91
CA LEU A 249 50.84 -3.77 7.30
C LEU A 249 50.02 -3.46 8.56
N LEU A 250 50.11 -2.24 9.10
CA LEU A 250 49.21 -1.73 10.14
C LEU A 250 48.40 -0.51 9.65
N ALA A 251 48.20 -0.39 8.34
CA ALA A 251 47.35 0.66 7.78
C ALA A 251 45.90 0.43 8.22
N ARG A 252 45.48 1.21 9.23
CA ARG A 252 44.07 1.45 9.56
C ARG A 252 43.31 1.66 8.25
N PRO A 253 42.13 1.06 8.05
CA PRO A 253 41.32 1.35 6.87
C PRO A 253 41.14 2.86 6.81
N GLU A 254 41.50 3.44 5.66
CA GLU A 254 41.39 4.88 5.45
C GLU A 254 39.96 5.30 5.83
N VAL A 255 39.85 6.37 6.62
CA VAL A 255 38.57 6.89 7.13
C VAL A 255 37.54 7.07 5.99
N ASN A 256 38.01 7.29 4.77
CA ASN A 256 37.22 7.39 3.55
C ASN A 256 36.51 6.09 3.15
N ALA A 257 37.11 4.91 3.36
CA ALA A 257 36.50 3.62 3.04
C ALA A 257 35.37 3.27 4.03
N LEU A 258 35.54 3.61 5.30
CA LEU A 258 34.49 3.44 6.32
C LEU A 258 33.34 4.42 6.09
N ARG A 259 33.63 5.65 5.69
CA ARG A 259 32.62 6.64 5.32
C ARG A 259 31.84 6.22 4.07
N ALA A 260 32.51 5.75 3.03
CA ALA A 260 31.85 5.24 1.83
C ALA A 260 30.93 4.03 2.12
N ALA A 261 31.32 3.14 3.04
CA ALA A 261 30.47 2.03 3.46
C ALA A 261 29.23 2.51 4.25
N ALA A 262 29.39 3.49 5.14
CA ALA A 262 28.29 4.09 5.88
C ALA A 262 27.31 4.83 4.96
N ASP A 263 27.82 5.59 3.98
CA ASP A 263 27.01 6.32 3.01
C ASP A 263 26.18 5.35 2.12
N VAL A 264 26.74 4.17 1.78
CA VAL A 264 26.02 3.11 1.05
C VAL A 264 24.91 2.50 1.90
N GLU A 265 25.15 2.28 3.19
CA GLU A 265 24.16 1.73 4.12
C GLU A 265 23.02 2.72 4.39
N GLU A 266 23.33 4.01 4.60
CA GLU A 266 22.35 5.09 4.74
C GLU A 266 21.50 5.24 3.47
N THR A 267 22.13 5.16 2.29
CA THR A 267 21.43 5.19 1.00
C THR A 267 20.49 3.98 0.85
N ALA A 268 20.89 2.80 1.32
CA ALA A 268 20.06 1.60 1.26
C ALA A 268 18.83 1.71 2.21
N LEU A 269 19.01 2.27 3.40
CA LEU A 269 17.92 2.51 4.36
C LEU A 269 16.90 3.53 3.84
N LEU A 270 17.37 4.65 3.30
CA LEU A 270 16.49 5.67 2.68
C LEU A 270 15.68 5.08 1.52
N ARG A 271 16.29 4.22 0.70
CA ARG A 271 15.58 3.53 -0.39
C ARG A 271 14.50 2.58 0.12
N ALA A 272 14.79 1.83 1.20
CA ALA A 272 13.82 0.94 1.81
C ALA A 272 12.63 1.72 2.41
N GLN A 273 12.89 2.87 3.03
CA GLN A 273 11.83 3.73 3.58
C GLN A 273 10.96 4.36 2.48
N ILE A 274 11.57 4.88 1.40
CA ILE A 274 10.82 5.41 0.25
C ILE A 274 9.95 4.33 -0.39
N ALA A 275 10.45 3.09 -0.50
CA ALA A 275 9.68 1.98 -1.05
C ALA A 275 8.48 1.58 -0.16
N ALA A 276 8.60 1.74 1.17
CA ALA A 276 7.50 1.47 2.10
C ALA A 276 6.42 2.57 2.08
N GLU A 277 6.82 3.84 1.96
CA GLU A 277 5.87 4.97 1.99
C GLU A 277 5.23 5.26 0.61
N LEU A 278 5.91 4.93 -0.49
CA LEU A 278 5.47 5.26 -1.85
C LEU A 278 5.63 4.06 -2.82
N PRO A 279 4.80 3.00 -2.69
CA PRO A 279 4.91 1.79 -3.49
C PRO A 279 4.77 2.03 -5.00
N GLY A 280 4.05 3.09 -5.41
CA GLY A 280 3.93 3.49 -6.82
C GLY A 280 5.21 4.10 -7.42
N LEU A 281 6.09 4.68 -6.60
CA LEU A 281 7.34 5.32 -7.05
C LEU A 281 8.50 4.30 -7.14
N ALA A 282 8.48 3.28 -6.28
CA ALA A 282 9.46 2.18 -6.29
C ALA A 282 9.42 1.35 -7.58
N ALA A 283 8.23 1.19 -8.18
CA ALA A 283 8.07 0.53 -9.47
C ALA A 283 8.69 1.33 -10.63
N VAL A 284 8.67 2.67 -10.55
CA VAL A 284 9.21 3.56 -11.58
C VAL A 284 10.74 3.63 -11.51
N THR A 285 11.34 3.66 -10.31
CA THR A 285 12.80 3.65 -10.16
C THR A 285 13.42 2.30 -10.54
N ALA A 286 12.79 1.18 -10.18
CA ALA A 286 13.26 -0.15 -10.60
C ALA A 286 13.24 -0.32 -12.14
N ALA A 287 12.25 0.26 -12.83
CA ALA A 287 12.14 0.19 -14.28
C ALA A 287 13.21 1.05 -15.02
N HIS A 288 13.71 2.11 -14.40
CA HIS A 288 14.68 3.02 -15.03
C HIS A 288 16.15 2.66 -14.79
N HIS A 289 16.49 1.87 -13.76
CA HIS A 289 17.89 1.54 -13.46
C HIS A 289 18.51 0.42 -14.32
N GLY A 290 17.74 -0.20 -15.22
CA GLY A 290 18.23 -1.15 -16.22
C GLY A 290 18.39 -0.58 -17.63
N THR A 291 17.96 0.67 -17.88
CA THR A 291 18.08 1.32 -19.18
C THR A 291 19.32 2.21 -19.19
N VAL A 292 20.41 1.71 -19.80
CA VAL A 292 21.52 2.57 -20.22
C VAL A 292 20.96 3.47 -21.33
N TYR A 293 20.68 4.72 -20.99
CA TYR A 293 20.39 5.73 -22.00
C TYR A 293 21.69 5.99 -22.75
N ASP A 294 21.75 5.53 -24.01
CA ASP A 294 22.76 5.95 -24.97
C ASP A 294 22.48 7.42 -25.31
N MET A 295 22.99 8.31 -24.45
CA MET A 295 22.89 9.75 -24.64
C MET A 295 23.79 10.11 -25.81
N PRO A 296 23.26 10.69 -26.90
CA PRO A 296 24.09 11.15 -28.00
C PRO A 296 25.14 12.14 -27.46
N PRO A 297 26.36 12.12 -28.01
CA PRO A 297 27.45 12.97 -27.54
C PRO A 297 26.99 14.42 -27.55
N ARG A 298 27.14 15.09 -26.39
CA ARG A 298 26.87 16.51 -26.26
C ARG A 298 27.64 17.25 -27.36
N PRO A 299 27.00 18.11 -28.16
CA PRO A 299 27.73 18.98 -29.06
C PRO A 299 28.70 19.81 -28.22
N SER A 300 29.97 19.76 -28.61
CA SER A 300 31.04 20.56 -28.05
C SER A 300 30.64 22.03 -28.05
N ALA A 301 30.81 22.69 -26.90
CA ALA A 301 30.62 24.12 -26.74
C ALA A 301 31.51 24.87 -27.74
N GLY A 302 30.92 25.36 -28.83
CA GLY A 302 31.70 25.97 -29.90
C GLY A 302 30.94 26.27 -31.19
N GLN A 303 29.66 26.64 -31.14
CA GLN A 303 29.03 27.35 -32.27
C GLN A 303 28.20 28.52 -31.75
N VAL A 304 28.83 29.69 -31.79
CA VAL A 304 28.20 31.00 -31.73
C VAL A 304 27.37 31.16 -33.01
N VAL A 305 26.05 31.23 -32.87
CA VAL A 305 25.17 31.76 -33.92
C VAL A 305 24.90 33.23 -33.57
N PRO A 306 25.30 34.20 -34.39
CA PRO A 306 25.01 35.61 -34.15
C PRO A 306 23.73 36.05 -34.88
N GLY A 307 22.96 36.93 -34.22
CA GLY A 307 21.94 37.80 -34.84
C GLY A 307 20.52 37.23 -34.82
N GLY A 308 19.46 37.97 -34.49
CA GLY A 308 19.29 39.38 -34.18
C GLY A 308 18.01 39.55 -33.34
N CYS A 309 17.98 40.53 -32.44
CA CYS A 309 17.23 41.78 -32.64
C CYS A 309 15.73 41.55 -32.80
N HIS A 310 14.95 41.75 -31.74
CA HIS A 310 14.16 42.97 -31.60
C HIS A 310 13.59 43.10 -30.18
N ASP A 311 13.89 44.24 -29.59
CA ASP A 311 13.18 44.88 -28.50
C ASP A 311 11.67 44.93 -28.78
N GLU A 312 10.83 44.77 -27.77
CA GLU A 312 9.78 45.76 -27.50
C GLU A 312 9.44 45.79 -26.01
N GLU A 313 9.37 47.02 -25.54
CA GLU A 313 9.21 47.48 -24.18
C GLU A 313 7.80 47.25 -23.61
N SER A 314 7.77 47.26 -22.27
CA SER A 314 6.65 47.53 -21.34
C SER A 314 5.63 48.60 -21.81
N PRO A 315 4.40 48.78 -21.22
CA PRO A 315 4.15 48.72 -19.78
C PRO A 315 2.72 48.34 -19.26
N LEU A 316 2.67 48.23 -17.94
CA LEU A 316 1.55 48.35 -17.02
C LEU A 316 0.49 49.42 -17.37
N ARG A 317 -0.80 49.07 -17.24
CA ARG A 317 -1.99 49.91 -16.87
C ARG A 317 -3.11 48.91 -16.53
N GLY A 318 -3.74 48.86 -15.36
CA GLY A 318 -4.38 49.92 -14.59
C GLY A 318 -5.89 49.60 -14.55
N MET A 319 -6.40 49.03 -13.45
CA MET A 319 -7.84 48.89 -13.20
C MET A 319 -8.28 49.91 -12.15
N PRO A 320 -9.35 50.70 -12.39
CA PRO A 320 -9.99 51.49 -11.36
C PRO A 320 -11.09 50.71 -10.62
N VAL A 321 -11.40 51.29 -9.46
CA VAL A 321 -12.39 50.99 -8.41
C VAL A 321 -13.77 50.57 -8.92
#